data_AF-X1MSF8-F1
#
_entry.id   AF-X1MSF8-F1
#
_cell.length_a   1.000
_cell.length_b   1.000
_cell.length_c   1.000
_cell.angle_alpha   90.00
_cell.angle_beta   90.00
_cell.angle_gamma   90.00
#
_symmetry.space_group_name_H-M   'P 1'
#
loop_
_entity.id
_entity.type
_entity.pdbx_description
1 polymer ?
#
loop_
_entity_poly.entity_id
_entity_poly.type
_entity_poly.pdbx_seq_one_letter_code
_entity_poly.pdbx_strand_id
1 'polypeptide(L)'
;TLAFFIMVYPLYVWVAAAPSVERLLVMQLLLCTAIGGFFGPAPTALAEQFPVEVRSTGVSVAYNVAVMVFGGFAPLIVTWLTKVLGTPVAPSFYVLFACLLTLLGTYCLKEAPRAGKPTTFNLGVKP
;
A
#
# COMPACT_ATOMS: atom_id res chain seq x y z
N THR A 1 1.73 -0.18 -6.78
CA THR A 1 0.34 0.33 -6.71
C THR A 1 -0.35 0.40 -8.06
N LEU A 2 0.18 1.10 -9.08
CA LEU A 2 -0.47 1.17 -10.41
C LEU A 2 -0.72 -0.21 -11.05
N ALA A 3 0.30 -1.07 -11.09
CA ALA A 3 0.14 -2.43 -11.62
C ALA A 3 -0.98 -3.21 -10.89
N PHE A 4 -1.02 -3.10 -9.56
CA PHE A 4 -2.05 -3.72 -8.73
C PHE A 4 -3.45 -3.16 -9.01
N PHE A 5 -3.58 -1.84 -9.21
CA PHE A 5 -4.83 -1.17 -9.59
C PHE A 5 -5.36 -1.66 -10.94
N ILE A 6 -4.49 -1.83 -11.93
CA ILE A 6 -4.86 -2.29 -13.27
C ILE A 6 -5.23 -3.79 -13.25
N MET A 7 -4.50 -4.60 -12.50
CA MET A 7 -4.65 -6.06 -12.50
C MET A 7 -5.82 -6.56 -11.66
N VAL A 8 -6.21 -5.86 -10.58
CA VAL A 8 -7.17 -6.41 -9.61
C VAL A 8 -8.55 -6.70 -10.24
N TYR A 9 -9.14 -5.75 -10.96
CA TYR A 9 -10.46 -5.94 -11.56
C TYR A 9 -10.54 -7.09 -12.58
N PRO A 10 -9.67 -7.15 -13.62
CA PRO A 10 -9.73 -8.23 -14.60
C PRO A 10 -9.45 -9.61 -13.98
N LEU A 11 -8.57 -9.70 -12.96
CA LEU A 11 -8.33 -10.96 -12.27
C LEU A 11 -9.57 -11.44 -11.49
N TYR A 12 -10.27 -10.54 -10.81
CA TYR A 12 -11.52 -10.89 -10.13
C TYR A 12 -12.60 -11.36 -11.12
N VAL A 13 -12.74 -10.69 -12.27
CA VAL A 13 -13.66 -11.10 -13.33
C VAL A 13 -13.29 -12.47 -13.89
N TRP A 14 -11.99 -12.73 -14.12
CA TRP A 14 -11.49 -14.01 -14.63
C TRP A 14 -11.74 -15.18 -13.67
N VAL A 15 -11.56 -14.96 -12.36
CA VAL A 15 -11.90 -15.94 -11.32
C VAL A 15 -13.41 -16.13 -11.25
N ALA A 16 -14.19 -15.04 -11.27
CA ALA A 16 -15.64 -15.09 -11.21
C ALA A 16 -16.27 -15.85 -12.39
N ALA A 17 -15.67 -15.78 -13.58
CA ALA A 17 -16.16 -16.45 -14.78
C ALA A 17 -16.08 -17.99 -14.70
N ALA A 18 -15.07 -18.56 -14.02
CA ALA A 18 -15.04 -19.99 -13.70
C ALA A 18 -14.31 -20.22 -12.37
N PRO A 19 -15.04 -20.21 -11.24
CA PRO A 19 -14.45 -20.35 -9.92
C PRO A 19 -13.72 -21.69 -9.77
N SER A 20 -12.43 -21.64 -9.47
CA SER A 20 -11.59 -22.81 -9.20
C SER A 20 -10.42 -22.44 -8.31
N VAL A 21 -9.91 -23.42 -7.55
CA VAL A 21 -8.78 -23.23 -6.64
C VAL A 21 -7.53 -22.77 -7.42
N GLU A 22 -7.29 -23.35 -8.60
CA GLU A 22 -6.17 -22.98 -9.47
C GLU A 22 -6.19 -21.49 -9.84
N ARG A 23 -7.33 -20.97 -10.32
CA ARG A 23 -7.45 -19.55 -10.69
C ARG A 23 -7.29 -18.62 -9.50
N LEU A 24 -7.79 -19.02 -8.33
CA LEU A 24 -7.59 -18.27 -7.09
C LEU A 24 -6.10 -18.21 -6.70
N LEU A 25 -5.38 -19.32 -6.81
CA LEU A 25 -3.94 -19.36 -6.53
C LEU A 25 -3.14 -18.49 -7.51
N VAL A 26 -3.44 -18.57 -8.82
CA VAL A 26 -2.79 -17.74 -9.84
C VAL A 26 -3.05 -16.25 -9.58
N MET A 27 -4.31 -15.88 -9.30
CA MET A 27 -4.65 -14.50 -8.93
C MET A 27 -3.86 -14.06 -7.70
N GLN A 28 -3.83 -14.88 -6.64
CA GLN A 28 -3.11 -14.55 -5.40
C GLN A 28 -1.62 -14.34 -5.65
N LEU A 29 -0.97 -15.20 -6.43
CA LEU A 29 0.46 -15.08 -6.76
C LEU A 29 0.78 -13.80 -7.54
N LEU A 30 -0.04 -13.46 -8.53
CA LEU A 30 0.12 -12.23 -9.31
C LEU A 30 -0.04 -10.98 -8.43
N LEU A 31 -1.09 -10.96 -7.60
CA LEU A 31 -1.33 -9.84 -6.68
C LEU A 31 -0.23 -9.73 -5.62
N CYS A 32 0.23 -10.86 -5.04
CA CYS A 32 1.35 -10.89 -4.10
C CYS A 32 2.67 -10.38 -4.72
N THR A 33 2.94 -10.73 -5.98
CA THR A 33 4.13 -10.25 -6.68
C THR A 33 4.05 -8.73 -6.88
N ALA A 34 2.89 -8.23 -7.31
CA ALA A 34 2.67 -6.80 -7.52
C ALA A 34 2.72 -5.98 -6.21
N ILE A 35 2.25 -6.53 -5.08
CA ILE A 35 2.34 -5.86 -3.78
C ILE A 35 3.76 -5.96 -3.18
N GLY A 36 4.53 -7.00 -3.49
CA GLY A 36 5.91 -7.14 -3.04
C GLY A 36 6.80 -5.95 -3.40
N GLY A 37 6.61 -5.38 -4.60
CA GLY A 37 7.31 -4.16 -5.01
C GLY A 37 6.94 -2.90 -4.23
N PHE A 38 5.82 -2.90 -3.50
CA PHE A 38 5.38 -1.80 -2.65
C PHE A 38 5.95 -1.89 -1.23
N PHE A 39 6.18 -3.10 -0.72
CA PHE A 39 6.66 -3.32 0.66
C PHE A 39 8.06 -2.77 0.93
N GLY A 40 8.90 -2.57 -0.10
CA GLY A 40 10.22 -1.96 0.04
C GLY A 40 10.18 -0.44 0.27
N PRO A 41 9.70 0.36 -0.70
CA PRO A 41 9.77 1.82 -0.62
C PRO A 41 8.74 2.44 0.34
N ALA A 42 7.58 1.81 0.56
CA ALA A 42 6.49 2.40 1.34
C ALA A 42 6.86 2.74 2.80
N PRO A 43 7.44 1.82 3.61
CA PRO A 43 7.78 2.14 5.00
C PRO A 43 8.90 3.18 5.10
N THR A 44 9.87 3.18 4.18
CA THR A 44 10.95 4.17 4.15
C THR A 44 10.40 5.56 3.84
N ALA A 45 9.58 5.70 2.80
CA ALA A 45 8.98 6.97 2.43
C ALA A 45 8.09 7.54 3.55
N LEU A 46 7.35 6.68 4.26
CA LEU A 46 6.54 7.06 5.42
C LEU A 46 7.42 7.54 6.59
N ALA A 47 8.50 6.83 6.88
CA ALA A 47 9.41 7.17 7.98
C ALA A 47 10.13 8.51 7.76
N GLU A 48 10.41 8.87 6.51
CA GLU A 48 11.02 10.15 6.15
C GLU A 48 10.10 11.37 6.37
N GLN A 49 8.78 11.17 6.45
CA GLN A 49 7.84 12.26 6.72
C GLN A 49 7.84 12.71 8.19
N PHE A 50 8.43 11.92 9.09
CA PHE A 50 8.46 12.22 10.52
C PHE A 50 9.86 12.64 10.98
N PRO A 51 9.96 13.58 11.94
CA PRO A 51 11.24 13.98 12.52
C PRO A 51 11.87 12.82 13.29
N VAL A 52 13.20 12.81 13.38
CA VAL A 52 14.01 11.66 13.81
C VAL A 52 13.63 11.21 15.22
N GLU A 53 13.29 12.15 16.09
CA GLU A 53 12.97 11.93 17.51
C GLU A 53 11.68 11.14 17.72
N VAL A 54 10.71 11.25 16.80
CA VAL A 54 9.39 10.61 16.93
C VAL A 54 9.05 9.68 15.78
N ARG A 55 10.00 9.41 14.87
CA ARG A 55 9.80 8.63 13.65
C ARG A 55 9.15 7.27 13.90
N SER A 56 9.71 6.47 14.81
CA SER A 56 9.20 5.11 15.09
C SER A 56 7.77 5.14 15.62
N THR A 57 7.50 6.03 16.58
CA THR A 57 6.18 6.20 17.20
C THR A 57 5.17 6.75 16.19
N GLY A 58 5.53 7.76 15.41
CA GLY A 58 4.68 8.37 14.38
C GLY A 58 4.29 7.36 13.29
N VAL A 59 5.27 6.62 12.77
CA VAL A 59 5.04 5.53 11.80
C VAL A 59 4.13 4.46 12.38
N SER A 60 4.39 4.01 13.61
CA SER A 60 3.60 2.96 14.26
C SER A 60 2.16 3.38 14.50
N VAL A 61 1.94 4.60 15.00
CA VAL A 61 0.59 5.15 15.24
C VAL A 61 -0.15 5.30 13.91
N ALA A 62 0.46 5.91 12.90
CA ALA A 62 -0.16 6.09 11.59
C ALA A 62 -0.52 4.74 10.94
N TYR A 63 0.39 3.77 10.98
CA TYR A 63 0.17 2.43 10.46
C TYR A 63 -0.95 1.70 11.20
N ASN A 64 -0.93 1.67 12.53
CA ASN A 64 -1.94 0.97 13.32
C ASN A 64 -3.33 1.58 13.14
N VAL A 65 -3.44 2.92 13.08
CA VAL A 65 -4.72 3.59 12.82
C VAL A 65 -5.23 3.23 11.42
N ALA A 66 -4.37 3.27 10.40
CA ALA A 66 -4.75 2.92 9.03
C ALA A 66 -5.18 1.44 8.92
N VAL A 67 -4.43 0.51 9.50
CA VAL A 67 -4.76 -0.92 9.49
C VAL A 67 -6.03 -1.21 10.28
N MET A 68 -6.25 -0.54 11.41
CA MET A 68 -7.47 -0.71 12.19
C MET A 68 -8.70 -0.24 11.42
N VAL A 69 -8.65 0.94 10.80
CA VAL A 69 -9.79 1.54 10.10
C VAL A 69 -10.04 0.88 8.75
N PHE A 70 -9.01 0.64 7.95
CA PHE A 70 -9.19 0.04 6.63
C PHE A 70 -9.14 -1.49 6.72
N GLY A 71 -8.07 -2.06 7.26
CA GLY A 71 -7.93 -3.51 7.38
C GLY A 71 -8.98 -4.17 8.28
N GLY A 72 -9.27 -3.60 9.44
CA GLY A 72 -10.24 -4.16 10.40
C GLY A 72 -11.67 -4.18 9.88
N PHE A 73 -12.08 -3.12 9.17
CA PHE A 73 -13.42 -3.03 8.58
C PHE A 73 -13.53 -3.65 7.19
N ALA A 74 -12.41 -4.02 6.55
CA ALA A 74 -12.40 -4.64 5.22
C ALA A 74 -13.37 -5.83 5.08
N PRO A 75 -13.37 -6.87 5.95
CA PRO A 75 -14.29 -7.99 5.79
C PRO A 75 -15.76 -7.58 5.91
N LEU A 76 -16.08 -6.61 6.78
CA LEU A 76 -17.44 -6.09 6.93
C LEU A 76 -17.88 -5.35 5.66
N ILE A 77 -17.06 -4.43 5.16
CA ILE A 77 -17.36 -3.63 3.98
C ILE A 77 -17.46 -4.53 2.75
N VAL A 78 -16.51 -5.45 2.56
CA VAL A 78 -16.51 -6.38 1.42
C VAL A 78 -17.73 -7.29 1.45
N THR A 79 -18.11 -7.81 2.63
CA THR A 79 -19.31 -8.65 2.76
C THR A 79 -20.58 -7.86 2.46
N TRP A 80 -20.70 -6.64 2.99
CA TRP A 80 -21.82 -5.75 2.70
C TRP A 80 -21.91 -5.42 1.20
N LEU A 81 -20.77 -5.07 0.59
CA LEU A 81 -20.67 -4.73 -0.82
C LEU A 81 -21.04 -5.92 -1.72
N THR A 82 -20.63 -7.14 -1.34
CA THR A 82 -20.99 -8.38 -2.03
C THR A 82 -22.50 -8.64 -1.95
N LYS A 83 -23.13 -8.39 -0.79
CA LYS A 83 -24.58 -8.52 -0.63
C LYS A 83 -25.37 -7.51 -1.46
N VAL A 84 -24.92 -6.25 -1.51
CA VAL A 84 -25.61 -5.16 -2.23
C VAL A 84 -25.45 -5.30 -3.76
N LEU A 85 -24.24 -5.61 -4.24
CA LEU A 85 -23.98 -5.73 -5.68
C LEU A 85 -24.41 -7.09 -6.25
N GLY A 86 -24.59 -8.11 -5.41
CA GLY A 86 -24.95 -9.47 -5.84
C GLY A 86 -23.90 -10.11 -6.76
N THR A 87 -22.63 -9.69 -6.66
CA THR A 87 -21.57 -10.12 -7.59
C THR A 87 -20.31 -10.57 -6.86
N PRO A 88 -19.66 -11.68 -7.30
CA PRO A 88 -18.41 -12.15 -6.72
C PRO A 88 -17.22 -11.22 -6.96
N VAL A 89 -17.33 -10.25 -7.87
CA VAL A 89 -16.27 -9.26 -8.11
C VAL A 89 -16.31 -8.07 -7.14
N ALA A 90 -17.30 -8.00 -6.26
CA ALA A 90 -17.48 -6.92 -5.29
C ALA A 90 -16.21 -6.58 -4.47
N PRO A 91 -15.41 -7.56 -3.98
CA PRO A 91 -14.20 -7.25 -3.22
C PRO A 91 -13.18 -6.40 -4.01
N SER A 92 -13.16 -6.50 -5.35
CA SER A 92 -12.24 -5.73 -6.19
C SER A 92 -12.44 -4.22 -6.04
N PHE A 93 -13.67 -3.74 -5.85
CA PHE A 93 -13.95 -2.31 -5.68
C PHE A 93 -13.38 -1.74 -4.40
N TYR A 94 -13.41 -2.50 -3.31
CA TYR A 94 -12.77 -2.12 -2.05
C TYR A 94 -11.25 -1.96 -2.24
N VAL A 95 -10.65 -2.89 -2.97
CA VAL A 95 -9.22 -2.88 -3.27
C VAL A 95 -8.85 -1.73 -4.22
N LEU A 96 -9.66 -1.47 -5.25
CA LEU A 96 -9.49 -0.32 -6.15
C LEU A 96 -9.56 1.00 -5.38
N PHE A 97 -10.51 1.14 -4.46
CA PHE A 97 -10.62 2.29 -3.57
C PHE A 97 -9.36 2.49 -2.71
N ALA A 98 -8.87 1.42 -2.07
CA ALA A 98 -7.63 1.47 -1.29
C ALA A 98 -6.40 1.87 -2.15
N CYS A 99 -6.34 1.39 -3.40
CA CYS A 99 -5.31 1.79 -4.34
C CYS A 99 -5.39 3.28 -4.70
N LEU A 100 -6.60 3.83 -4.91
CA LEU A 100 -6.78 5.27 -5.15
C LEU A 100 -6.29 6.10 -3.97
N LEU A 101 -6.65 5.72 -2.73
CA LEU A 101 -6.14 6.38 -1.53
C LEU A 101 -4.62 6.31 -1.44
N THR A 102 -4.03 5.17 -1.79
CA THR A 102 -2.58 4.99 -1.79
C THR A 102 -1.91 5.88 -2.85
N LEU A 103 -2.49 5.98 -4.05
CA LEU A 103 -1.97 6.85 -5.12
C LEU A 103 -2.07 8.32 -4.72
N LEU A 104 -3.19 8.75 -4.15
CA LEU A 104 -3.37 10.12 -3.64
C LEU A 104 -2.37 10.41 -2.50
N GLY A 105 -2.22 9.49 -1.56
CA GLY A 105 -1.25 9.61 -0.47
C GLY A 105 0.18 9.73 -1.01
N THR A 106 0.54 8.90 -1.98
CA THR A 106 1.87 8.93 -2.63
C THR A 106 2.09 10.25 -3.37
N TYR A 107 1.07 10.79 -4.04
CA TYR A 107 1.13 12.07 -4.73
C TYR A 107 1.32 13.25 -3.74
N CYS A 108 0.74 13.15 -2.55
CA CYS A 108 0.87 14.16 -1.50
C CYS A 108 2.16 14.03 -0.67
N LEU A 109 2.95 12.96 -0.84
CA LEU A 109 4.22 12.81 -0.14
C LEU A 109 5.18 13.91 -0.58
N LYS A 110 5.80 14.57 0.40
CA LYS A 110 6.86 15.53 0.13
C LYS A 110 8.15 14.76 -0.12
N GLU A 111 8.89 15.16 -1.16
CA GLU A 111 10.24 14.67 -1.38
C GLU A 111 11.07 14.93 -0.13
N ALA A 112 11.58 13.86 0.49
CA ALA A 112 12.54 13.99 1.56
C ALA A 112 13.75 14.76 1.00
N PRO A 113 14.31 15.72 1.74
CA PRO A 113 15.56 16.36 1.34
C PRO A 113 16.58 15.25 1.08
N ARG A 114 16.96 15.05 -0.19
CA ARG A 114 18.07 14.15 -0.55
C ARG A 114 19.21 14.47 0.40
N ALA A 115 19.77 13.49 1.09
CA ALA A 115 20.93 13.66 1.95
C ALA A 115 22.01 14.44 1.19
N GLY A 116 22.04 15.75 1.45
CA GLY A 116 22.75 16.72 0.64
C GLY A 116 24.14 16.89 1.19
N LYS A 117 25.10 16.24 0.51
CA LYS A 117 26.55 16.25 0.70
C LYS A 117 27.05 15.68 2.04
N PRO A 118 28.05 14.77 2.02
CA PRO A 118 28.77 14.44 3.25
C PRO A 118 29.35 15.75 3.78
N THR A 119 28.96 16.12 5.00
CA THR A 119 29.62 17.17 5.75
C THR A 119 31.08 16.80 5.81
N THR A 120 31.92 17.52 5.05
CA THR A 120 33.38 17.44 5.18
C THR A 120 33.68 17.67 6.65
N PHE A 121 34.05 16.60 7.35
CA PHE A 121 34.51 16.66 8.73
C PHE A 121 35.79 17.50 8.71
N ASN A 122 35.64 18.79 9.02
CA ASN A 122 36.72 19.77 9.01
C ASN A 122 37.58 19.47 10.24
N LEU A 123 38.56 18.57 10.07
CA LEU A 123 39.63 18.34 11.02
C LEU A 123 40.35 19.68 11.16
N GLY A 124 40.10 20.39 12.26
CA GLY A 124 40.67 21.70 12.58
C GLY A 124 42.18 21.65 12.81
N VAL A 125 42.95 21.14 11.85
CA VAL A 125 44.39 21.23 11.82
C VAL A 125 44.74 22.60 11.22
N LYS A 126 44.96 23.57 12.11
CA LYS A 126 45.70 24.78 11.75
C LYS A 126 47.16 24.38 11.48
N PRO A 127 47.78 24.87 10.40
CA PRO A 127 49.21 24.72 10.16
C PRO A 127 50.04 25.49 11.19
#